data_AF-A0A5P3VTD6-F1
#
_entry.id   AF-A0A5P3VTD6-F1
#
_cell.length_a   1.000
_cell.length_b   1.000
_cell.length_c   1.000
_cell.angle_alpha   90.00
_cell.angle_beta   90.00
_cell.angle_gamma   90.00
#
_symmetry.space_group_name_H-M   'P 1'
#
loop_
_entity.id
_entity.type
_entity.pdbx_description
1 polymer ?
#
loop_
_entity_poly.entity_id
_entity_poly.type
_entity_poly.pdbx_seq_one_letter_code
_entity_poly.pdbx_strand_id
1 'polypeptide(L)'
;MEIERLPRGVPQRLYECWSLARASGTTQMDCDGWLEGQFGRQMLPGARYYRQGSLVFKLRHRGLYSVESRARGGRNFRCLLAGNYPLISFVGTSGAILPWLTIHGLFSIDEIATLRLVEEPLP
;
A
#
# COMPACT_ATOMS: atom_id res chain seq x y z
N MET A 1 11.58 -10.62 -14.98
CA MET A 1 11.07 -9.51 -14.15
C MET A 1 9.58 -9.40 -14.43
N GLU A 2 8.76 -9.79 -13.46
CA GLU A 2 7.31 -9.69 -13.55
C GLU A 2 6.87 -8.27 -13.14
N ILE A 3 5.97 -7.66 -13.91
CA ILE A 3 5.51 -6.28 -13.70
C ILE A 3 4.00 -6.33 -13.50
N GLU A 4 3.56 -6.07 -12.28
CA GLU A 4 2.14 -6.08 -11.90
C GLU A 4 1.46 -4.77 -12.34
N ARG A 5 0.26 -4.86 -12.92
CA ARG A 5 -0.59 -3.69 -13.20
C ARG A 5 -1.39 -3.34 -11.95
N LEU A 6 -1.37 -2.07 -11.55
CA LEU A 6 -2.14 -1.60 -10.41
C LEU A 6 -3.66 -1.75 -10.64
N PRO A 7 -4.40 -2.39 -9.74
CA PRO A 7 -5.85 -2.51 -9.85
C PRO A 7 -6.56 -1.23 -9.40
N ARG A 8 -7.82 -1.04 -9.81
CA ARG A 8 -8.64 0.11 -9.41
C ARG A 8 -9.32 -0.19 -8.06
N GLY A 9 -9.08 0.64 -7.03
CA GLY A 9 -9.73 0.52 -5.72
C GLY A 9 -9.14 -0.58 -4.81
N VAL A 10 -9.46 -0.53 -3.50
CA VAL A 10 -9.26 -1.68 -2.62
C VAL A 10 -9.97 -2.84 -3.32
N PRO A 11 -9.30 -3.96 -3.62
CA PRO A 11 -9.93 -5.04 -4.36
C PRO A 11 -11.20 -5.41 -3.60
N GLN A 12 -12.35 -5.30 -4.28
CA GLN A 12 -13.68 -5.54 -3.71
C GLN A 12 -13.70 -6.82 -2.86
N ARG A 13 -12.96 -7.84 -3.32
CA ARG A 13 -12.73 -9.09 -2.61
C ARG A 13 -12.14 -8.95 -1.20
N LEU A 14 -11.17 -8.07 -0.96
CA LEU A 14 -10.60 -7.85 0.39
C LEU A 14 -11.63 -7.24 1.33
N TYR A 15 -12.41 -6.28 0.84
CA TYR A 15 -13.51 -5.69 1.61
C TYR A 15 -14.60 -6.72 1.91
N GLU A 16 -14.99 -7.53 0.93
CA GLU A 16 -15.94 -8.64 1.11
C GLU A 16 -15.43 -9.65 2.15
N CYS A 17 -14.16 -10.04 2.08
CA CYS A 17 -13.55 -10.93 3.07
C CYS A 17 -13.59 -10.33 4.48
N TRP A 18 -13.25 -9.06 4.64
CA TRP A 18 -13.37 -8.37 5.93
C TRP A 18 -14.82 -8.31 6.41
N SER A 19 -15.75 -7.94 5.54
CA SER A 19 -17.18 -7.83 5.87
C SER A 19 -17.75 -9.18 6.32
N LEU A 20 -17.36 -10.28 5.67
CA LEU A 20 -17.74 -11.64 6.07
C LEU A 20 -17.13 -12.01 7.42
N ALA A 21 -15.84 -11.74 7.63
CA ALA A 21 -15.16 -12.02 8.89
C ALA A 21 -15.77 -11.23 10.07
N ARG A 22 -16.28 -10.03 9.81
CA ARG A 22 -16.98 -9.20 10.79
C ARG A 22 -18.38 -9.74 11.06
N ALA A 23 -19.12 -10.13 10.03
CA ALA A 23 -20.44 -10.74 10.17
C ALA A 23 -20.41 -12.11 10.89
N SER A 24 -19.34 -12.89 10.71
CA SER A 24 -19.14 -14.17 11.40
C SER A 24 -18.59 -14.04 12.82
N GLY A 25 -18.29 -12.82 13.28
CA GLY A 25 -17.67 -12.58 14.59
C GLY A 25 -16.20 -13.01 14.69
N THR A 26 -15.58 -13.42 13.58
CA THR A 26 -14.18 -13.85 13.53
C THR A 26 -13.20 -12.68 13.71
N THR A 27 -13.64 -11.45 13.46
CA THR A 27 -12.90 -10.23 13.80
C THR A 27 -13.80 -9.15 14.37
N GLN A 28 -13.26 -8.36 15.30
CA GLN A 28 -13.85 -7.11 15.80
C GLN A 28 -13.10 -5.87 15.28
N MET A 29 -12.07 -6.06 14.47
CA MET A 29 -11.26 -4.98 13.93
C MET A 29 -12.04 -4.20 12.86
N ASP A 30 -11.72 -2.92 12.71
CA ASP A 30 -12.06 -2.18 11.51
C ASP A 30 -11.32 -2.75 10.28
N CYS A 31 -11.66 -2.26 9.09
CA CYS A 31 -11.09 -2.78 7.86
C CYS A 31 -9.57 -2.59 7.83
N ASP A 32 -9.10 -1.41 8.23
CA ASP A 32 -7.68 -1.06 8.21
C ASP A 32 -6.85 -1.91 9.18
N GLY A 33 -7.31 -2.06 10.42
CA GLY A 33 -6.68 -2.93 11.41
C GLY A 33 -6.73 -4.40 11.02
N TRP A 34 -7.80 -4.84 10.36
CA TRP A 34 -7.88 -6.19 9.81
C TRP A 34 -6.87 -6.41 8.68
N LEU A 35 -6.76 -5.48 7.73
CA LEU A 35 -5.78 -5.55 6.63
C LEU A 35 -4.35 -5.59 7.16
N GLU A 36 -4.03 -4.74 8.14
CA GLU A 36 -2.71 -4.73 8.78
C GLU A 36 -2.46 -6.04 9.56
N GLY A 37 -3.46 -6.58 10.23
CA GLY A 37 -3.37 -7.88 10.90
C GLY A 37 -3.17 -9.06 9.93
N GLN A 38 -3.83 -9.05 8.78
CA GLN A 38 -3.75 -10.11 7.76
C GLN A 38 -2.43 -10.09 7.01
N PHE A 39 -1.98 -8.90 6.58
CA PHE A 39 -0.84 -8.77 5.68
C PHE A 39 0.42 -8.24 6.36
N GLY A 40 0.30 -7.38 7.37
CA GLY A 40 1.44 -6.72 8.02
C GLY A 40 2.39 -7.64 8.79
N ARG A 41 1.97 -8.89 9.05
CA ARG A 41 2.80 -9.92 9.71
C ARG A 41 3.46 -10.88 8.72
N GLN A 42 3.12 -10.80 7.43
CA GLN A 42 3.64 -11.71 6.43
C GLN A 42 5.08 -11.32 6.09
N MET A 43 5.98 -12.30 6.11
CA MET A 43 7.31 -12.11 5.55
C MET A 43 7.26 -12.46 4.06
N LEU A 44 7.33 -11.43 3.22
CA LEU A 44 7.38 -11.59 1.78
C LEU A 44 8.79 -11.28 1.27
N PRO A 45 9.42 -12.20 0.52
CA PRO A 45 10.75 -11.96 0.00
C PRO A 45 10.73 -10.91 -1.11
N GLY A 46 11.65 -9.96 -1.02
CA GLY A 46 12.04 -9.09 -2.13
C GLY A 46 11.10 -7.92 -2.44
N ALA A 47 11.56 -7.08 -3.36
CA ALA A 47 10.77 -6.00 -3.93
C ALA A 47 9.93 -6.50 -5.11
N ARG A 48 8.72 -5.96 -5.26
CA ARG A 48 7.86 -6.18 -6.44
C ARG A 48 7.85 -4.95 -7.33
N TYR A 49 7.73 -5.18 -8.63
CA TYR A 49 7.69 -4.13 -9.65
C TYR A 49 6.25 -3.88 -10.10
N TYR A 50 5.86 -2.62 -10.09
CA TYR A 50 4.54 -2.14 -10.46
C TYR A 50 4.64 -1.24 -11.67
N ARG A 51 3.63 -1.29 -12.55
CA ARG A 51 3.48 -0.38 -13.68
C ARG A 51 2.25 0.50 -13.54
N GLN A 52 2.45 1.80 -13.76
CA GLN A 52 1.39 2.79 -13.90
C GLN A 52 1.65 3.64 -15.14
N GLY A 53 0.81 3.46 -16.18
CA GLY A 53 1.08 4.04 -17.48
C GLY A 53 2.41 3.55 -18.06
N SER A 54 3.31 4.48 -18.40
CA SER A 54 4.67 4.21 -18.87
C SER A 54 5.70 4.02 -17.74
N LEU A 55 5.32 4.31 -16.50
CA LEU A 55 6.24 4.26 -15.36
C LEU A 55 6.29 2.88 -14.73
N VAL A 56 7.50 2.45 -14.37
CA VAL A 56 7.76 1.24 -13.60
C VAL A 56 8.48 1.62 -12.32
N PHE A 57 7.98 1.17 -11.18
CA PHE A 57 8.57 1.43 -9.88
C PHE A 57 8.52 0.18 -9.01
N LYS A 58 9.32 0.16 -7.93
CA LYS A 58 9.41 -1.01 -7.05
C LYS A 58 8.97 -0.67 -5.63
N LEU A 59 8.23 -1.59 -5.01
CA LEU A 59 7.82 -1.51 -3.61
C LEU A 59 8.26 -2.77 -2.87
N ARG A 60 8.56 -2.63 -1.58
CA ARG A 60 8.93 -3.70 -0.66
C ARG A 60 7.86 -3.80 0.42
N HIS A 61 7.44 -5.02 0.72
CA HIS A 61 6.45 -5.26 1.77
C HIS A 61 6.89 -4.62 3.09
N ARG A 62 6.00 -3.85 3.73
CA ARG A 62 6.22 -3.04 4.95
C ARG A 62 7.23 -1.88 4.81
N GLY A 63 7.66 -1.54 3.59
CA GLY A 63 8.56 -0.42 3.38
C GLY A 63 7.90 0.94 3.66
N LEU A 64 8.67 1.87 4.22
CA LEU A 64 8.29 3.28 4.34
C LEU A 64 8.94 4.08 3.21
N TYR A 65 8.13 4.80 2.46
CA TYR A 65 8.55 5.55 1.29
C TYR A 65 8.23 7.03 1.43
N SER A 66 8.97 7.85 0.69
CA SER A 66 8.72 9.27 0.51
C SER A 66 8.57 9.58 -0.98
N VAL A 67 7.64 10.47 -1.30
CA VAL A 67 7.40 11.03 -2.64
C VAL A 67 7.22 12.54 -2.53
N GLU A 68 7.66 13.25 -3.55
CA GLU A 68 7.48 14.69 -3.69
C GLU A 68 6.47 14.98 -4.80
N SER A 69 5.53 15.86 -4.52
CA SER A 69 4.60 16.39 -5.52
C SER A 69 4.70 17.89 -5.60
N ARG A 70 4.67 18.45 -6.81
CA ARG A 70 4.63 19.91 -6.97
C ARG A 70 3.36 20.53 -6.35
N ALA A 71 2.26 19.79 -6.33
CA ALA A 71 0.98 20.29 -5.82
C ALA A 71 0.77 20.04 -4.32
N ARG A 72 1.37 18.99 -3.76
CA ARG A 72 1.11 18.53 -2.39
C ARG A 72 2.34 18.55 -1.47
N GLY A 73 3.52 18.88 -1.98
CA GLY A 73 4.79 18.75 -1.26
C GLY A 73 5.17 17.30 -0.98
N GLY A 74 6.11 17.14 -0.04
CA GLY A 74 6.61 15.83 0.39
C GLY A 74 5.59 15.05 1.20
N ARG A 75 5.42 13.77 0.88
CA ARG A 75 4.50 12.86 1.58
C ARG A 75 5.17 11.51 1.81
N ASN A 76 4.93 10.94 2.98
CA ASN A 76 5.41 9.61 3.32
C ASN A 76 4.26 8.60 3.26
N PHE A 77 4.56 7.36 2.90
CA PHE A 77 3.57 6.28 2.91
C PHE A 77 4.20 4.93 3.24
N ARG A 78 3.41 4.07 3.87
CA ARG A 78 3.72 2.65 4.05
C ARG A 78 3.05 1.84 2.96
N CYS A 79 3.66 0.70 2.60
CA CYS A 79 3.00 -0.28 1.75
C CYS A 79 2.93 -1.68 2.34
N LEU A 80 1.79 -2.34 2.21
CA LEU A 80 1.61 -3.77 2.42
C LEU A 80 1.34 -4.43 1.07
N LEU A 81 2.13 -5.45 0.73
CA LEU A 81 1.88 -6.26 -0.46
C LEU A 81 0.89 -7.37 -0.10
N ALA A 82 -0.29 -7.36 -0.71
CA ALA A 82 -1.35 -8.33 -0.50
C ALA A 82 -1.66 -9.05 -1.82
N GLY A 83 -1.04 -10.21 -2.06
CA GLY A 83 -1.08 -10.84 -3.38
C GLY A 83 -0.51 -9.89 -4.44
N ASN A 84 -1.27 -9.58 -5.49
CA ASN A 84 -0.83 -8.69 -6.58
C ASN A 84 -1.20 -7.21 -6.36
N TYR A 85 -1.57 -6.85 -5.14
CA TYR A 85 -2.10 -5.54 -4.80
C TYR A 85 -1.20 -4.86 -3.77
N PRO A 86 -0.62 -3.69 -4.07
CA PRO A 86 -0.02 -2.87 -3.04
C PRO A 86 -1.13 -2.09 -2.32
N LEU A 87 -1.30 -2.35 -1.04
CA LEU A 87 -2.06 -1.51 -0.12
C LEU A 87 -1.13 -0.40 0.34
N ILE A 88 -1.54 0.85 0.14
CA ILE A 88 -0.78 2.04 0.47
C ILE A 88 -1.53 2.81 1.55
N SER A 89 -0.80 3.22 2.59
CA SER A 89 -1.31 4.17 3.57
C SER A 89 -0.35 5.34 3.68
N PHE A 90 -0.88 6.55 3.52
CA PHE A 90 -0.11 7.77 3.74
C PHE A 90 0.04 8.05 5.24
N VAL A 91 1.20 8.60 5.62
CA VAL A 91 1.44 9.09 6.96
C VAL A 91 0.89 10.51 7.04
N GLY A 92 -0.08 10.73 7.92
CA GLY A 92 -0.66 12.04 8.22
C GLY A 92 0.34 12.97 8.91
N THR A 93 -0.02 14.25 9.01
CA THR A 93 0.85 15.30 9.58
C THR A 93 1.22 15.08 11.04
N SER A 94 0.40 14.36 11.80
CA SER A 94 0.66 13.96 13.19
C SER A 94 1.47 12.66 13.32
N GLY A 95 1.89 12.05 12.21
CA GLY A 95 2.50 10.72 12.19
C GLY A 95 1.48 9.57 12.17
N ALA A 96 0.17 9.86 12.18
CA ALA A 96 -0.87 8.84 12.10
C ALA A 96 -0.89 8.12 10.75
N ILE A 97 -1.03 6.80 10.76
CA ILE A 97 -1.24 6.00 9.55
C ILE A 97 -2.69 6.21 9.10
N LEU A 98 -2.88 6.71 7.88
CA LEU A 98 -4.21 6.93 7.28
C LEU A 98 -4.79 5.60 6.77
N PRO A 99 -6.05 5.56 6.31
CA PRO A 99 -6.64 4.32 5.79
C PRO A 99 -5.81 3.66 4.69
N TRP A 100 -5.82 2.33 4.65
CA TRP A 100 -5.17 1.53 3.63
C TRP A 100 -5.98 1.58 2.34
N LEU A 101 -5.32 1.95 1.25
CA LEU A 101 -5.92 2.15 -0.05
C LEU A 101 -5.11 1.43 -1.12
N THR A 102 -5.79 0.76 -2.04
CA THR A 102 -5.20 0.40 -3.34
C THR A 102 -5.92 1.22 -4.38
N ILE A 103 -5.25 2.09 -5.13
CA ILE A 103 -5.93 2.86 -6.18
C ILE A 103 -5.00 2.97 -7.38
N HIS A 104 -5.52 2.71 -8.58
CA HIS A 104 -4.80 2.99 -9.81
C HIS A 104 -4.66 4.50 -9.99
N GLY A 105 -3.44 4.99 -10.25
CA GLY A 105 -3.21 6.44 -10.34
C GLY A 105 -3.03 7.10 -8.98
N LEU A 106 -2.72 6.34 -7.92
CA LEU A 106 -2.48 6.88 -6.58
C LEU A 106 -1.33 7.89 -6.57
N PHE A 107 -0.33 7.64 -7.41
CA PHE A 107 0.81 8.54 -7.58
C PHE A 107 0.72 9.25 -8.92
N SER A 108 1.09 10.52 -8.97
CA SER A 108 1.36 11.21 -10.23
C SER A 108 2.74 10.82 -10.79
N ILE A 109 3.03 11.24 -12.03
CA ILE A 109 4.31 10.95 -12.68
C ILE A 109 5.48 11.58 -11.91
N ASP A 110 5.32 12.82 -11.43
CA ASP A 110 6.31 13.52 -10.59
C ASP A 110 6.53 12.83 -9.24
N GLU A 111 5.47 12.29 -8.63
CA GLU A 111 5.58 11.54 -7.38
C GLU A 111 6.36 10.24 -7.56
N ILE A 112 6.09 9.47 -8.62
CA ILE A 112 6.84 8.24 -8.89
C ILE A 112 8.30 8.55 -9.22
N ALA A 113 8.58 9.64 -9.94
CA ALA A 113 9.94 10.04 -10.30
C ALA A 113 10.81 10.40 -9.08
N THR A 114 10.18 10.78 -7.96
CA THR A 114 10.86 11.19 -6.73
C THR A 114 10.81 10.14 -5.63
N LEU A 115 10.20 8.98 -5.91
CA LEU A 115 9.99 7.88 -4.97
C LEU A 115 11.32 7.41 -4.36
N ARG A 116 11.40 7.47 -3.03
CA ARG A 116 12.55 7.02 -2.25
C ARG A 116 12.11 6.15 -1.08
N LEU A 117 12.88 5.09 -0.81
CA LEU A 117 12.72 4.28 0.40
C LEU A 117 13.38 5.04 1.57
N VAL A 118 12.63 5.27 2.64
CA VAL A 118 13.07 5.97 3.85
C VAL A 118 13.52 4.98 4.92
N GLU A 119 12.75 3.92 5.11
CA GLU A 119 13.02 2.89 6.11
C GLU A 119 12.85 1.51 5.47
N GLU A 120 13.86 0.65 5.63
CA GLU A 120 13.75 -0.73 5.20
C GLU A 120 12.85 -1.52 6.19
N PRO A 121 12.06 -2.48 5.71
CA PRO A 121 11.31 -3.36 6.59
C PRO A 121 12.25 -4.08 7.56
N LEU A 122 11.96 -4.04 8.86
CA LEU A 122 12.70 -4.86 9.82
C LEU A 122 12.52 -6.35 9.46
N PRO A 123 13.62 -7.13 9.43
CA PRO A 123 13.62 -8.55 9.08
C PRO A 123 12.78 -9.42 10.02
#